data_AF-A0A3R6NM29-F1
#
_entry.id   AF-A0A3R6NM29-F1
#
_cell.length_a   1.000
_cell.length_b   1.000
_cell.length_c   1.000
_cell.angle_alpha   90.00
_cell.angle_beta   90.00
_cell.angle_gamma   90.00
#
_symmetry.space_group_name_H-M   'P 1'
#
loop_
_entity.id
_entity.type
_entity.pdbx_description
1 polymer ?
#
loop_
_entity_poly.entity_id
_entity_poly.type
_entity_poly.pdbx_seq_one_letter_code
_entity_poly.pdbx_strand_id
1 'polypeptide(L)'
;MYIEENGWMLELIFDLSSQALIQMINQLFHTAYSDEEKIWKEWQRANSIGLKVGETNRYEFQVRRLDGCTQIYAEDRGSVFAWGRSVRRSVVHIREPQIIYFGKNHQEEYSTTLEFPDKARVTLPTRIITMENYSPLRLEECGLILFLPFLLEGYIENMKEDNWDGLRYFLMDEMREALRRAYGKGSLTAVDMQKLKQICRKKVWKSYGNKKWMQDLGMQTFMLDALDTDFSLIEHPYK
;
A
#
# COMPACT_ATOMS: atom_id res chain seq x y z
N MET A 1 13.63 17.11 1.30
CA MET A 1 14.14 16.05 0.43
C MET A 1 14.32 14.80 1.29
N TYR A 2 13.26 14.00 1.46
CA TYR A 2 13.18 12.82 2.35
C TYR A 2 12.72 11.56 1.59
N ILE A 3 12.73 11.60 0.26
CA ILE A 3 12.03 10.62 -0.59
C ILE A 3 12.77 9.27 -0.65
N GLU A 4 14.09 9.22 -0.41
CA GLU A 4 14.84 7.95 -0.42
C GLU A 4 14.60 7.05 0.82
N GLU A 5 14.10 7.59 1.94
CA GLU A 5 14.12 6.86 3.22
C GLU A 5 13.06 5.76 3.36
N ASN A 6 12.06 5.70 2.48
CA ASN A 6 10.89 4.82 2.63
C ASN A 6 10.76 3.71 1.58
N GLY A 7 11.65 3.67 0.58
CA GLY A 7 11.66 2.63 -0.45
C GLY A 7 11.72 1.20 0.11
N TRP A 8 12.48 1.02 1.18
CA TRP A 8 12.58 -0.27 1.88
C TRP A 8 11.25 -0.76 2.47
N MET A 9 10.32 0.14 2.84
CA MET A 9 9.00 -0.29 3.31
C MET A 9 8.19 -0.85 2.17
N LEU A 10 8.24 -0.20 1.00
CA LEU A 10 7.58 -0.68 -0.21
C LEU A 10 8.11 -2.07 -0.58
N GLU A 11 9.43 -2.26 -0.50
CA GLU A 11 10.08 -3.55 -0.73
C GLU A 11 9.54 -4.65 0.20
N LEU A 12 9.51 -4.40 1.50
CA LEU A 12 9.01 -5.38 2.46
C LEU A 12 7.50 -5.66 2.31
N ILE A 13 6.70 -4.64 2.00
CA ILE A 13 5.26 -4.81 1.75
C ILE A 13 5.02 -5.64 0.50
N PHE A 14 5.77 -5.37 -0.58
CA PHE A 14 5.64 -6.11 -1.81
C PHE A 14 6.31 -7.48 -1.74
N ASP A 15 7.08 -7.79 -0.70
CA ASP A 15 7.60 -9.12 -0.36
C ASP A 15 6.75 -9.94 0.62
N LEU A 16 5.55 -9.46 0.90
CA LEU A 16 4.48 -10.28 1.48
C LEU A 16 3.98 -11.34 0.48
N SER A 17 2.98 -12.13 0.89
CA SER A 17 2.43 -13.19 0.04
C SER A 17 1.86 -12.66 -1.28
N SER A 18 1.98 -13.47 -2.34
CA SER A 18 1.39 -13.16 -3.65
C SER A 18 -0.12 -12.96 -3.55
N GLN A 19 -0.79 -13.77 -2.73
CA GLN A 19 -2.23 -13.67 -2.46
C GLN A 19 -2.61 -12.27 -1.96
N ALA A 20 -1.89 -11.74 -0.96
CA ALA A 20 -2.19 -10.41 -0.43
C ALA A 20 -2.06 -9.30 -1.50
N LEU A 21 -1.04 -9.40 -2.37
CA LEU A 21 -0.85 -8.46 -3.48
C LEU A 21 -1.95 -8.59 -4.53
N ILE A 22 -2.34 -9.82 -4.87
CA ILE A 22 -3.41 -10.09 -5.83
C ILE A 22 -4.73 -9.50 -5.35
N GLN A 23 -5.08 -9.71 -4.08
CA GLN A 23 -6.31 -9.15 -3.53
C GLN A 23 -6.30 -7.62 -3.52
N MET A 24 -5.17 -7.00 -3.18
CA MET A 24 -5.01 -5.54 -3.28
C MET A 24 -5.21 -5.05 -4.73
N ILE A 25 -4.63 -5.74 -5.72
CA ILE A 25 -4.78 -5.40 -7.15
C ILE A 25 -6.24 -5.55 -7.61
N ASN A 26 -6.87 -6.69 -7.26
CA ASN A 26 -8.28 -6.95 -7.55
C ASN A 26 -9.18 -5.85 -7.02
N GLN A 27 -8.94 -5.40 -5.79
CA GLN A 27 -9.71 -4.32 -5.19
C GLN A 27 -9.43 -2.96 -5.86
N LEU A 28 -8.17 -2.62 -6.11
CA LEU A 28 -7.77 -1.31 -6.65
C LEU A 28 -8.21 -1.09 -8.10
N PHE A 29 -8.16 -2.14 -8.90
CA PHE A 29 -8.36 -2.08 -10.35
C PHE A 29 -9.60 -2.83 -10.81
N HIS A 30 -10.43 -3.31 -9.87
CA HIS A 30 -11.65 -4.07 -10.13
C HIS A 30 -11.41 -5.29 -11.05
N THR A 31 -10.30 -6.00 -10.80
CA THR A 31 -9.95 -7.25 -11.49
C THR A 31 -10.39 -8.48 -10.68
N ALA A 32 -10.32 -9.65 -11.30
CA ALA A 32 -10.75 -10.93 -10.72
C ALA A 32 -9.70 -12.03 -10.90
N TYR A 33 -8.44 -11.74 -10.58
CA TYR A 33 -7.37 -12.75 -10.56
C TYR A 33 -7.60 -13.76 -9.44
N SER A 34 -7.22 -15.02 -9.68
CA SER A 34 -7.17 -16.05 -8.65
C SER A 34 -6.08 -15.76 -7.62
N ASP A 35 -6.26 -16.14 -6.36
CA ASP A 35 -5.24 -16.00 -5.31
C ASP A 35 -3.95 -16.79 -5.63
N GLU A 36 -4.03 -17.79 -6.50
CA GLU A 36 -2.90 -18.60 -6.98
C GLU A 36 -2.22 -18.03 -8.23
N GLU A 37 -2.72 -16.91 -8.75
CA GLU A 37 -2.19 -16.30 -9.97
C GLU A 37 -0.71 -15.92 -9.81
N LYS A 38 0.08 -16.15 -10.86
CA LYS A 38 1.51 -15.87 -10.77
C LYS A 38 1.76 -14.36 -10.85
N ILE A 39 2.51 -13.86 -9.88
CA ILE A 39 2.96 -12.47 -9.80
C ILE A 39 4.49 -12.39 -9.98
N TRP A 40 4.94 -11.48 -10.84
CA TRP A 40 6.36 -11.11 -10.95
C TRP A 40 6.55 -9.67 -10.51
N LYS A 41 7.66 -9.41 -9.83
CA LYS A 41 8.03 -8.10 -9.28
C LYS A 41 9.24 -7.59 -10.04
N GLU A 42 9.13 -6.40 -10.61
CA GLU A 42 10.16 -5.74 -11.39
C GLU A 42 10.50 -4.40 -10.72
N TRP A 43 11.59 -4.38 -9.96
CA TRP A 43 12.06 -3.15 -9.30
C TRP A 43 12.66 -2.19 -10.32
N GLN A 44 12.10 -0.98 -10.40
CA GLN A 44 12.54 0.03 -11.37
C GLN A 44 13.41 1.12 -10.72
N ARG A 45 13.07 1.52 -9.48
CA ARG A 45 13.77 2.55 -8.68
C ARG A 45 13.54 2.25 -7.19
N ALA A 46 14.24 2.96 -6.29
CA ALA A 46 14.11 2.78 -4.84
C ALA A 46 12.65 2.86 -4.32
N ASN A 47 11.77 3.62 -5.00
CA ASN A 47 10.38 3.84 -4.56
C ASN A 47 9.33 3.44 -5.60
N SER A 48 9.71 2.66 -6.63
CA SER A 48 8.77 2.20 -7.65
C SER A 48 8.96 0.72 -7.97
N ILE A 49 7.84 0.02 -8.04
CA ILE A 49 7.77 -1.40 -8.40
C ILE A 49 6.76 -1.60 -9.52
N GLY A 50 7.22 -2.31 -10.55
CA GLY A 50 6.34 -2.92 -11.55
C GLY A 50 5.88 -4.28 -11.07
N LEU A 51 4.61 -4.58 -11.26
CA LEU A 51 4.04 -5.90 -11.07
C LEU A 51 3.52 -6.45 -12.38
N LYS A 52 3.77 -7.73 -12.62
CA LYS A 52 3.17 -8.49 -13.72
C LYS A 52 2.28 -9.56 -13.13
N VAL A 53 1.01 -9.65 -13.56
CA VAL A 53 0.04 -10.65 -13.08
C VAL A 53 -0.45 -11.47 -14.27
N GLY A 54 -0.47 -12.79 -14.12
CA GLY A 54 -0.99 -13.73 -15.13
C GLY A 54 -0.35 -13.58 -16.50
N GLU A 55 0.97 -13.41 -16.52
CA GLU A 55 1.84 -13.25 -17.70
C GLU A 55 1.53 -12.07 -18.62
N THR A 56 0.55 -11.24 -18.28
CA THR A 56 -0.06 -10.35 -19.26
C THR A 56 -0.24 -8.94 -18.74
N ASN A 57 -0.88 -8.76 -17.58
CA ASN A 57 -1.24 -7.44 -17.10
C ASN A 57 -0.10 -6.85 -16.28
N ARG A 58 0.13 -5.56 -16.46
CA ARG A 58 1.18 -4.82 -15.77
C ARG A 58 0.58 -3.74 -14.90
N TYR A 59 1.10 -3.61 -13.70
CA TYR A 59 0.78 -2.54 -12.77
C TYR A 59 2.06 -1.86 -12.33
N GLU A 60 1.98 -0.58 -12.01
CA GLU A 60 3.10 0.14 -11.41
C GLU A 60 2.64 0.82 -10.12
N PHE A 61 3.43 0.67 -9.07
CA PHE A 61 3.20 1.31 -7.79
C PHE A 61 4.40 2.18 -7.45
N GLN A 62 4.13 3.42 -7.06
CA GLN A 62 5.16 4.36 -6.64
C GLN A 62 4.74 5.10 -5.37
N VAL A 63 5.67 5.18 -4.41
CA VAL A 63 5.49 6.02 -3.23
C VAL A 63 6.07 7.41 -3.49
N ARG A 64 5.31 8.44 -3.15
CA ARG A 64 5.67 9.85 -3.30
C ARG A 64 5.34 10.60 -2.02
N ARG A 65 6.03 11.71 -1.79
CA ARG A 65 5.74 12.64 -0.70
C ARG A 65 5.45 14.01 -1.27
N LEU A 66 4.25 14.53 -1.03
CA LEU A 66 3.74 15.78 -1.58
C LEU A 66 3.11 16.60 -0.45
N ASP A 67 3.54 17.85 -0.27
CA ASP A 67 3.05 18.74 0.80
C ASP A 67 3.03 18.13 2.21
N GLY A 68 4.08 17.37 2.53
CA GLY A 68 4.20 16.68 3.82
C GLY A 68 3.40 15.39 3.94
N CYS A 69 2.54 15.09 2.96
CA CYS A 69 1.66 13.92 2.92
C CYS A 69 2.27 12.75 2.14
N THR A 70 2.00 11.52 2.60
CA THR A 70 2.44 10.30 1.89
C THR A 70 1.39 9.85 0.88
N GLN A 71 1.80 9.72 -0.38
CA GLN A 71 0.93 9.31 -1.48
C GLN A 71 1.45 8.04 -2.14
N ILE A 72 0.52 7.17 -2.50
CA ILE A 72 0.77 5.95 -3.26
C ILE A 72 0.09 6.13 -4.61
N TYR A 73 0.91 6.18 -5.64
CA TYR A 73 0.49 6.26 -7.02
C TYR A 73 0.47 4.84 -7.59
N ALA A 74 -0.71 4.35 -7.98
CA ALA A 74 -0.90 3.03 -8.56
C ALA A 74 -1.49 3.16 -9.96
N GLU A 75 -0.85 2.57 -10.96
CA GLU A 75 -1.24 2.69 -12.37
C GLU A 75 -1.40 1.31 -13.00
N ASP A 76 -2.53 1.10 -13.67
CA ASP A 76 -2.69 -0.01 -14.63
C ASP A 76 -1.93 0.36 -15.92
N ARG A 77 -0.92 -0.45 -16.26
CA ARG A 77 -0.10 -0.29 -17.48
C ARG A 77 -0.62 -1.16 -18.63
N GLY A 78 -1.74 -1.85 -18.41
CA GLY A 78 -2.43 -2.69 -19.38
C GLY A 78 -1.73 -4.02 -19.66
N SER A 79 -2.33 -4.78 -20.57
CA SER A 79 -1.84 -6.10 -20.97
C SER A 79 -0.73 -6.03 -22.02
N VAL A 80 0.32 -6.85 -21.88
CA VAL A 80 1.34 -7.10 -22.92
C VAL A 80 0.69 -7.52 -24.25
N PHE A 81 -0.49 -8.17 -24.24
CA PHE A 81 -1.20 -8.52 -25.47
C PHE A 81 -1.89 -7.32 -26.14
N ALA A 82 -2.35 -6.33 -25.36
CA ALA A 82 -2.82 -5.05 -25.90
C ALA A 82 -1.66 -4.33 -26.62
N TRP A 83 -0.46 -4.36 -26.03
CA TRP A 83 0.77 -3.84 -26.65
C TRP A 83 1.29 -4.70 -27.84
N GLY A 84 1.13 -6.02 -27.78
CA GLY A 84 1.64 -7.00 -28.75
C GLY A 84 0.88 -7.02 -30.09
N ARG A 85 -0.40 -6.63 -30.12
CA ARG A 85 -1.13 -6.41 -31.39
C ARG A 85 -0.81 -5.06 -32.04
N SER A 86 -0.22 -4.12 -31.30
CA SER A 86 0.04 -2.74 -31.75
C SER A 86 1.46 -2.46 -32.26
N VAL A 87 2.31 -3.47 -32.44
CA VAL A 87 3.73 -3.31 -32.83
C VAL A 87 3.93 -2.77 -34.27
N ARG A 88 2.86 -2.38 -34.99
CA ARG A 88 2.99 -1.79 -36.34
C ARG A 88 2.66 -0.30 -36.45
N ARG A 89 2.05 0.35 -35.45
CA ARG A 89 1.72 1.80 -35.48
C ARG A 89 1.63 2.41 -34.07
N SER A 90 1.92 3.71 -33.96
CA SER A 90 1.90 4.46 -32.70
C SER A 90 0.53 4.44 -32.01
N VAL A 91 0.51 4.08 -30.73
CA VAL A 91 -0.67 4.18 -29.85
C VAL A 91 -0.82 5.62 -29.37
N VAL A 92 -1.99 6.21 -29.55
CA VAL A 92 -2.27 7.55 -29.03
C VAL A 92 -2.61 7.46 -27.55
N HIS A 93 -1.88 8.21 -26.73
CA HIS A 93 -2.09 8.28 -25.29
C HIS A 93 -2.90 9.53 -24.98
N ILE A 94 -4.17 9.33 -24.62
CA ILE A 94 -5.03 10.41 -24.14
C ILE A 94 -5.04 10.31 -22.62
N ARG A 95 -4.24 11.15 -21.97
CA ARG A 95 -4.28 11.28 -20.51
C ARG A 95 -5.38 12.25 -20.14
N GLU A 96 -6.29 11.84 -19.26
CA GLU A 96 -7.20 12.79 -18.64
C GLU A 96 -6.40 13.88 -17.91
N PRO A 97 -6.86 15.15 -17.96
CA PRO A 97 -6.17 16.24 -17.29
C PRO A 97 -6.06 15.92 -15.79
N GLN A 98 -4.82 15.72 -15.34
CA GLN A 98 -4.50 15.52 -13.93
C GLN A 98 -4.55 16.88 -13.24
N ILE A 99 -5.55 17.11 -12.40
CA ILE A 99 -5.59 18.32 -11.59
C ILE A 99 -4.85 18.01 -10.30
N ILE A 100 -3.59 18.44 -10.21
CA ILE A 100 -2.79 18.26 -9.01
C ILE A 100 -3.28 19.29 -7.98
N TYR A 101 -4.13 18.86 -7.05
CA TYR A 101 -4.53 19.68 -5.91
C TYR A 101 -3.44 19.66 -4.84
N PHE A 102 -3.03 20.85 -4.40
CA PHE A 102 -2.15 21.04 -3.25
C PHE A 102 -3.04 21.12 -1.99
N GLY A 103 -3.16 20.04 -1.20
CA GLY A 103 -3.99 19.99 0.00
C GLY A 103 -4.40 18.59 0.45
N LYS A 104 -5.00 18.49 1.66
CA LYS A 104 -5.62 17.24 2.17
C LYS A 104 -6.97 17.02 1.48
N ASN A 105 -7.32 15.74 1.23
CA ASN A 105 -8.41 15.24 0.39
C ASN A 105 -8.08 15.40 -1.10
N HIS A 106 -7.88 14.35 -1.90
CA HIS A 106 -8.91 13.42 -2.40
C HIS A 106 -8.31 12.05 -2.79
N GLN A 107 -9.14 11.02 -2.95
CA GLN A 107 -8.80 9.87 -3.79
C GLN A 107 -9.16 10.24 -5.22
N GLU A 108 -8.17 10.30 -6.10
CA GLU A 108 -8.39 10.71 -7.48
C GLU A 108 -8.26 9.50 -8.39
N GLU A 109 -9.32 9.27 -9.15
CA GLU A 109 -9.35 8.31 -10.24
C GLU A 109 -9.04 9.08 -11.51
N TYR A 110 -7.85 8.85 -12.03
CA TYR A 110 -7.48 9.29 -13.36
C TYR A 110 -7.51 8.12 -14.30
N SER A 111 -7.63 8.38 -15.59
CA SER A 111 -7.41 7.33 -16.57
C SER A 111 -6.53 7.80 -17.72
N THR A 112 -5.82 6.82 -18.29
CA THR A 112 -5.16 6.96 -19.58
C THR A 112 -5.94 6.12 -20.57
N THR A 113 -6.52 6.75 -21.60
CA THR A 113 -7.11 6.02 -22.72
C THR A 113 -6.03 5.76 -23.76
N LEU A 114 -5.80 4.49 -24.05
CA LEU A 114 -5.03 4.02 -25.20
C LEU A 114 -5.97 3.84 -26.38
N GLU A 115 -5.74 4.59 -27.47
CA GLU A 115 -6.44 4.38 -28.74
C GLU A 115 -5.53 3.63 -29.72
N PHE A 116 -5.98 2.44 -30.10
CA PHE A 116 -5.29 1.53 -31.02
C PHE A 116 -5.63 1.85 -32.49
N PRO A 117 -4.78 1.44 -33.45
CA PRO A 117 -4.98 1.74 -34.87
C PRO A 117 -6.27 1.20 -35.50
N ASP A 118 -6.86 0.16 -34.90
CA ASP A 118 -8.17 -0.40 -35.25
C ASP A 118 -9.34 0.32 -34.56
N LYS A 119 -9.06 1.46 -33.90
CA LYS A 119 -9.98 2.25 -33.07
C LYS A 119 -10.47 1.53 -31.81
N ALA A 120 -9.86 0.41 -31.43
CA ALA A 120 -10.08 -0.14 -30.09
C ALA A 120 -9.57 0.87 -29.06
N ARG A 121 -10.38 1.11 -28.01
CA ARG A 121 -10.00 1.99 -26.90
C ARG A 121 -9.92 1.17 -25.63
N VAL A 122 -8.82 1.33 -24.92
CA VAL A 122 -8.61 0.71 -23.60
C VAL A 122 -8.37 1.83 -22.60
N THR A 123 -9.22 1.91 -21.58
CA THR A 123 -9.09 2.88 -20.49
C THR A 123 -8.34 2.23 -19.34
N LEU A 124 -7.17 2.78 -19.02
CA LEU A 124 -6.30 2.27 -17.97
C LEU A 124 -6.41 3.19 -16.74
N PRO A 125 -6.92 2.68 -15.61
CA PRO A 125 -7.07 3.48 -14.40
C PRO A 125 -5.72 3.79 -13.74
N THR A 126 -5.66 4.97 -13.13
CA THR A 126 -4.61 5.45 -12.24
C THR A 126 -5.28 5.86 -10.93
N ARG A 127 -4.76 5.37 -9.82
CA ARG A 127 -5.25 5.62 -8.47
C ARG A 127 -4.20 6.40 -7.69
N ILE A 128 -4.59 7.55 -7.15
CA ILE A 128 -3.76 8.28 -6.17
C ILE A 128 -4.37 8.09 -4.78
N ILE A 129 -3.61 7.45 -3.90
CA ILE A 129 -4.02 7.13 -2.54
C ILE A 129 -3.21 8.00 -1.58
N THR A 130 -3.88 8.95 -0.93
CA THR A 130 -3.26 9.84 0.06
C THR A 130 -3.52 9.30 1.47
N MET A 131 -2.47 8.88 2.19
CA MET A 131 -2.59 8.15 3.47
C MET A 131 -3.36 8.91 4.54
N GLU A 132 -3.23 10.24 4.58
CA GLU A 132 -3.86 11.14 5.55
C GLU A 132 -5.40 11.14 5.48
N ASN A 133 -5.99 10.57 4.42
CA ASN A 133 -7.43 10.46 4.25
C ASN A 133 -8.02 9.17 4.85
N TYR A 134 -7.18 8.29 5.39
CA TYR A 134 -7.56 6.96 5.86
C TYR A 134 -7.37 6.82 7.37
N SER A 135 -8.24 6.02 7.99
CA SER A 135 -7.94 5.33 9.24
C SER A 135 -7.57 3.87 8.93
N PRO A 136 -7.01 3.11 9.88
CA PRO A 136 -6.68 1.70 9.64
C PRO A 136 -7.88 0.88 9.15
N LEU A 137 -9.07 1.14 9.70
CA LEU A 137 -10.31 0.46 9.31
C LEU A 137 -10.72 0.82 7.88
N ARG A 138 -10.67 2.11 7.51
CA ARG A 138 -11.01 2.53 6.14
C ARG A 138 -10.01 1.95 5.12
N LEU A 139 -8.75 1.85 5.51
CA LEU A 139 -7.68 1.30 4.70
C LEU A 139 -7.91 -0.21 4.46
N GLU A 140 -8.41 -0.93 5.47
CA GLU A 140 -8.90 -2.31 5.33
C GLU A 140 -10.14 -2.43 4.41
N GLU A 141 -11.16 -1.59 4.62
CA GLU A 141 -12.40 -1.60 3.83
C GLU A 141 -12.16 -1.34 2.34
N CYS A 142 -11.15 -0.53 2.03
CA CYS A 142 -10.72 -0.26 0.65
C CYS A 142 -9.76 -1.33 0.08
N GLY A 143 -9.45 -2.41 0.81
CA GLY A 143 -8.51 -3.46 0.43
C GLY A 143 -7.06 -2.98 0.28
N LEU A 144 -6.72 -1.92 1.02
CA LEU A 144 -5.42 -1.26 0.97
C LEU A 144 -4.51 -1.64 2.14
N ILE A 145 -4.90 -2.62 2.97
CA ILE A 145 -4.29 -2.97 4.28
C ILE A 145 -2.76 -3.09 4.26
N LEU A 146 -2.20 -3.44 3.10
CA LEU A 146 -0.75 -3.52 2.88
C LEU A 146 -0.02 -2.19 3.10
N PHE A 147 -0.70 -1.06 2.95
CA PHE A 147 -0.14 0.28 3.13
C PHE A 147 -0.25 0.84 4.54
N LEU A 148 -0.73 0.03 5.50
CA LEU A 148 -0.80 0.38 6.92
C LEU A 148 0.51 0.96 7.50
N PRO A 149 1.73 0.49 7.15
CA PRO A 149 2.96 1.09 7.64
C PRO A 149 3.13 2.57 7.25
N PHE A 150 2.70 2.96 6.05
CA PHE A 150 2.73 4.35 5.59
C PHE A 150 1.69 5.21 6.31
N LEU A 151 0.52 4.65 6.61
CA LEU A 151 -0.48 5.32 7.43
C LEU A 151 0.04 5.59 8.85
N LEU A 152 0.69 4.60 9.47
CA LEU A 152 1.28 4.77 10.80
C LEU A 152 2.38 5.84 10.81
N GLU A 153 3.25 5.85 9.79
CA GLU A 153 4.26 6.91 9.62
C GLU A 153 3.60 8.29 9.59
N GLY A 154 2.63 8.49 8.69
CA GLY A 154 1.93 9.77 8.56
C GLY A 154 1.21 10.18 9.86
N TYR A 155 0.63 9.22 10.58
CA TYR A 155 0.01 9.48 11.88
C TYR A 155 1.02 9.99 12.90
N ILE A 156 2.16 9.31 13.08
CA ILE A 156 3.18 9.69 14.07
C ILE A 156 3.82 11.04 13.73
N GLU A 157 4.08 11.33 12.45
CA GLU A 157 4.68 12.61 12.05
C GLU A 157 3.78 13.81 12.34
N ASN A 158 2.46 13.62 12.27
CA ASN A 158 1.47 14.65 12.51
C ASN A 158 0.98 14.69 13.97
N MET A 159 1.39 13.72 14.79
CA MET A 159 0.98 13.61 16.18
C MET A 159 1.66 14.70 17.03
N LYS A 160 0.91 15.34 17.93
CA LYS A 160 1.50 16.18 18.99
C LYS A 160 2.21 15.29 20.01
N GLU A 161 3.33 15.75 20.57
CA GLU A 161 4.18 14.95 21.47
C GLU A 161 3.44 14.35 22.68
N ASP A 162 2.31 14.94 23.10
CA ASP A 162 1.52 14.49 24.25
C ASP A 162 0.25 13.69 23.89
N ASN A 163 -0.02 13.41 22.60
CA ASN A 163 -1.24 12.72 22.17
C ASN A 163 -1.14 11.19 22.26
N TRP A 164 -0.90 10.70 23.46
CA TRP A 164 -0.68 9.28 23.74
C TRP A 164 -1.94 8.43 23.63
N ASP A 165 -3.06 8.95 24.13
CA ASP A 165 -4.34 8.26 24.05
C ASP A 165 -4.76 8.05 22.59
N GLY A 166 -4.48 9.02 21.72
CA GLY A 166 -4.70 8.88 20.29
C GLY A 166 -3.84 7.78 19.66
N LEU A 167 -2.53 7.74 19.95
CA LEU A 167 -1.65 6.68 19.45
C LEU A 167 -2.07 5.31 19.97
N ARG A 168 -2.48 5.24 21.25
CA ARG A 168 -2.98 4.02 21.86
C ARG A 168 -4.25 3.53 21.19
N TYR A 169 -5.20 4.43 20.94
CA TYR A 169 -6.43 4.14 20.22
C TYR A 169 -6.13 3.63 18.80
N PHE A 170 -5.28 4.34 18.06
CA PHE A 170 -4.86 3.96 16.70
C PHE A 170 -4.30 2.53 16.67
N LEU A 171 -3.39 2.18 17.59
CA LEU A 171 -2.68 0.89 17.56
C LEU A 171 -3.52 -0.26 18.14
N MET A 172 -4.15 -0.05 19.29
CA MET A 172 -4.81 -1.13 20.05
C MET A 172 -6.24 -1.40 19.61
N ASP A 173 -6.92 -0.40 19.04
CA ASP A 173 -8.31 -0.50 18.59
C ASP A 173 -8.34 -0.59 17.07
N GLU A 174 -8.05 0.51 16.36
CA GLU A 174 -8.27 0.58 14.91
C GLU A 174 -7.37 -0.37 14.13
N MET A 175 -6.05 -0.31 14.35
CA MET A 175 -5.09 -1.17 13.65
C MET A 175 -5.30 -2.65 13.97
N ARG A 176 -5.56 -2.97 15.24
CA ARG A 176 -5.83 -4.35 15.66
C ARG A 176 -7.07 -4.90 14.95
N GLU A 177 -8.16 -4.14 14.94
CA GLU A 177 -9.41 -4.56 14.32
C GLU A 177 -9.30 -4.64 12.80
N ALA A 178 -8.60 -3.69 12.16
CA ALA A 178 -8.32 -3.73 10.72
C ALA A 178 -7.55 -5.00 10.32
N LEU A 179 -6.47 -5.32 11.05
CA LEU A 179 -5.70 -6.54 10.79
C LEU A 179 -6.52 -7.81 11.03
N ARG A 180 -7.35 -7.84 12.09
CA ARG A 180 -8.25 -8.96 12.37
C ARG A 180 -9.28 -9.17 11.26
N ARG A 181 -9.86 -8.10 10.73
CA ARG A 181 -10.81 -8.15 9.61
C ARG A 181 -10.14 -8.62 8.32
N ALA A 182 -8.98 -8.07 7.99
CA ALA A 182 -8.22 -8.48 6.81
C ALA A 182 -7.84 -9.97 6.86
N TYR A 183 -7.43 -10.47 8.03
CA TYR A 183 -7.21 -11.90 8.25
C TYR A 183 -8.50 -12.71 8.10
N GLY A 184 -9.59 -12.29 8.75
CA GLY A 184 -10.88 -12.98 8.70
C GLY A 184 -11.50 -13.04 7.30
N LYS A 185 -11.20 -12.07 6.43
CA LYS A 185 -11.61 -12.06 5.01
C LYS A 185 -10.69 -12.90 4.11
N GLY A 186 -9.55 -13.36 4.61
CA GLY A 186 -8.53 -14.05 3.82
C GLY A 186 -7.65 -13.12 2.98
N SER A 187 -7.67 -11.81 3.22
CA SER A 187 -6.81 -10.83 2.54
C SER A 187 -5.39 -10.79 3.05
N LEU A 188 -5.18 -11.23 4.28
CA LEU A 188 -3.87 -11.48 4.85
C LEU A 188 -3.83 -12.90 5.39
N THR A 189 -2.74 -13.60 5.14
CA THR A 189 -2.41 -14.77 5.96
C THR A 189 -1.98 -14.33 7.35
N ALA A 190 -1.97 -15.25 8.32
CA ALA A 190 -1.41 -14.95 9.65
C ALA A 190 0.04 -14.45 9.54
N VAL A 191 0.84 -15.05 8.65
CA VAL A 191 2.24 -14.65 8.40
C VAL A 191 2.32 -13.23 7.84
N ASP A 192 1.46 -12.87 6.87
CA ASP A 192 1.45 -11.51 6.30
C ASP A 192 1.10 -10.47 7.35
N MET A 193 0.11 -10.77 8.19
CA MET A 193 -0.32 -9.91 9.28
C MET A 193 0.84 -9.63 10.25
N GLN A 194 1.60 -10.66 10.64
CA GLN A 194 2.77 -10.48 11.51
C GLN A 194 3.88 -9.71 10.83
N LYS A 195 4.18 -10.00 9.56
CA LYS A 195 5.18 -9.24 8.80
C LYS A 195 4.79 -7.76 8.70
N LEU A 196 3.53 -7.43 8.47
CA LEU A 196 3.05 -6.03 8.47
C LEU A 196 3.27 -5.33 9.81
N LYS A 197 2.97 -6.00 10.94
CA LYS A 197 3.29 -5.47 12.27
C LYS A 197 4.79 -5.24 12.45
N GLN A 198 5.63 -6.17 11.99
CA GLN A 198 7.09 -6.03 12.07
C GLN A 198 7.63 -4.90 11.19
N ILE A 199 7.04 -4.66 10.02
CA ILE A 199 7.38 -3.51 9.17
C ILE A 199 7.03 -2.21 9.91
N CYS A 200 5.84 -2.12 10.51
CA CYS A 200 5.43 -0.99 11.34
C CYS A 200 6.42 -0.74 12.49
N ARG A 201 6.77 -1.80 13.25
CA ARG A 201 7.74 -1.75 14.34
C ARG A 201 9.09 -1.24 13.86
N LYS A 202 9.64 -1.83 12.79
CA LYS A 202 10.92 -1.42 12.22
C LYS A 202 10.91 0.05 11.82
N LYS A 203 9.82 0.54 11.23
CA LYS A 203 9.67 1.94 10.85
C LYS A 203 9.70 2.85 12.07
N VAL A 204 8.92 2.52 13.11
CA VAL A 204 8.85 3.33 14.34
C VAL A 204 10.23 3.47 14.99
N TRP A 205 10.94 2.37 15.19
CA TRP A 205 12.26 2.40 15.83
C TRP A 205 13.31 3.11 14.97
N LYS A 206 13.29 2.87 13.66
CA LYS A 206 14.25 3.49 12.73
C LYS A 206 14.07 5.01 12.64
N SER A 207 12.83 5.50 12.61
CA SER A 207 12.54 6.92 12.37
C SER A 207 12.33 7.74 13.64
N TYR A 208 11.87 7.13 14.74
CA TYR A 208 11.53 7.86 15.96
C TYR A 208 12.27 7.39 17.21
N GLY A 209 13.17 6.40 17.11
CA GLY A 209 13.90 5.88 18.29
C GLY A 209 14.63 6.98 19.09
N ASN A 210 15.12 8.03 18.43
CA ASN A 210 15.81 9.15 19.09
C ASN A 210 14.88 10.24 19.64
N LYS A 211 13.55 10.13 19.45
CA LYS A 211 12.60 11.10 19.99
C LYS A 211 12.50 10.93 21.51
N LYS A 212 12.43 12.04 22.25
CA LYS A 212 12.33 12.07 23.72
C LYS A 212 11.23 11.14 24.23
N TRP A 213 10.12 11.11 23.51
CA TRP A 213 8.93 10.36 23.82
C TRP A 213 9.12 8.82 23.62
N MET A 214 10.00 8.40 22.70
CA MET A 214 10.44 7.01 22.53
C MET A 214 11.51 6.59 23.54
N GLN A 215 12.06 7.51 24.34
CA GLN A 215 13.01 7.18 25.41
C GLN A 215 12.30 6.80 26.72
N ASP A 216 10.99 7.01 26.81
CA ASP A 216 10.17 6.53 27.93
C ASP A 216 10.01 5.00 27.86
N LEU A 217 10.33 4.31 28.96
CA LEU A 217 10.27 2.85 29.02
C LEU A 217 8.84 2.32 28.86
N GLY A 218 7.85 3.02 29.46
CA GLY A 218 6.45 2.63 29.35
C GLY A 218 5.96 2.70 27.91
N MET A 219 6.36 3.73 27.17
CA MET A 219 6.06 3.88 25.75
C MET A 219 6.75 2.82 24.89
N GLN A 220 8.02 2.51 25.17
CA GLN A 220 8.71 1.43 24.46
C GLN A 220 8.02 0.08 24.67
N THR A 221 7.69 -0.27 25.92
CA THR A 221 6.96 -1.51 26.24
C THR A 221 5.60 -1.53 25.53
N PHE A 222 4.85 -0.44 25.58
CA PHE A 222 3.56 -0.33 24.89
C PHE A 222 3.69 -0.56 23.37
N MET A 223 4.65 0.11 22.71
CA MET A 223 4.86 -0.05 21.27
C MET A 223 5.32 -1.45 20.90
N LEU A 224 6.11 -2.09 21.76
CA LEU A 224 6.51 -3.49 21.58
C LEU A 224 5.28 -4.38 21.66
N ASP A 225 4.50 -4.30 22.72
CA ASP A 225 3.32 -5.14 22.94
C ASP A 225 2.28 -4.97 21.80
N ALA A 226 2.04 -3.73 21.35
CA ALA A 226 1.08 -3.45 20.30
C ALA A 226 1.50 -4.00 18.92
N LEU A 227 2.80 -3.97 18.62
CA LEU A 227 3.38 -4.39 17.34
C LEU A 227 4.09 -5.74 17.41
N ASP A 228 3.96 -6.47 18.52
CA ASP A 228 4.62 -7.75 18.67
C ASP A 228 3.97 -8.83 17.80
N THR A 229 4.76 -9.89 17.59
CA THR A 229 4.31 -11.08 16.90
C THR A 229 3.31 -11.83 17.76
N ASP A 230 2.08 -11.96 17.28
CA ASP A 230 1.09 -12.83 17.94
C ASP A 230 1.32 -14.28 17.51
N PHE A 231 2.19 -14.97 18.26
CA PHE A 231 2.56 -16.36 18.00
C PHE A 231 1.38 -17.31 18.04
N SER A 232 0.32 -16.98 18.79
CA SER A 232 -0.90 -17.80 18.87
C SER A 232 -1.59 -17.96 17.51
N LEU A 233 -1.44 -16.97 16.61
CA LEU A 233 -1.96 -16.99 15.24
C LEU A 233 -1.05 -17.75 14.26
N ILE A 234 0.23 -17.95 14.61
CA ILE A 234 1.18 -18.70 13.79
C ILE A 234 1.11 -20.20 14.11
N GLU A 235 0.93 -20.55 15.39
CA GLU A 235 0.89 -21.95 15.85
C GLU A 235 -0.43 -22.66 15.51
N HIS A 236 -1.50 -21.90 15.27
CA HIS A 236 -2.82 -22.42 14.89
C HIS A 236 -3.39 -21.73 13.65
N PRO A 237 -2.84 -22.00 12.44
CA PRO A 237 -3.31 -21.41 11.19
C PRO A 237 -4.71 -21.89 10.76
N TYR A 238 -5.31 -22.86 11.46
CA TYR A 238 -6.62 -23.43 11.18
C TYR A 238 -7.49 -23.46 12.45
N LYS A 239 -8.23 -22.38 12.70
CA LYS A 239 -9.49 -22.39 13.45
C LYS A 239 -10.47 -21.44 12.79
#